data_AF-A0A517NL00-F1
#
_entry.id   AF-A0A517NL00-F1
#
_cell.length_a   1.000
_cell.length_b   1.000
_cell.length_c   1.000
_cell.angle_alpha   90.00
_cell.angle_beta   90.00
_cell.angle_gamma   90.00
#
_symmetry.space_group_name_H-M   'P 1'
#
loop_
_entity.id
_entity.type
_entity.pdbx_description
1 polymer ?
#
loop_
_entity_poly.entity_id
_entity_poly.type
_entity_poly.pdbx_seq_one_letter_code
_entity_poly.pdbx_strand_id
1 'polypeptide(L)' 'MTQPQNQSSAAQYELRIRIEEIDRTIDAGVTSVTVDGTTTKIDIQALKDQRRYLQQQLAAGSGRRPLFTRIKTSGA' A
#
# COMPACT_ATOMS: atom_id res chain seq x y z
N MET A 1 31.86 4.30 2.93
CA MET A 1 30.59 5.03 2.69
C MET A 1 29.54 4.01 2.28
N THR A 2 28.67 3.56 3.18
CA THR A 2 27.60 2.61 2.82
C THR A 2 26.42 2.77 3.76
N GLN A 3 25.46 3.61 3.36
CA GLN A 3 24.07 3.48 3.80
C GLN A 3 23.18 3.69 2.59
N PRO A 4 22.35 2.70 2.26
CA PRO A 4 20.93 3.00 2.12
C PRO A 4 20.10 1.85 2.71
N GLN A 5 19.97 1.79 4.03
CA GLN A 5 19.00 0.89 4.69
C GLN A 5 17.82 1.65 5.32
N ASN A 6 17.81 2.99 5.26
CA ASN A 6 16.83 3.81 5.97
C ASN A 6 15.69 4.35 5.10
N GLN A 7 15.70 4.09 3.79
CA GLN A 7 14.64 4.55 2.87
C GLN A 7 13.44 3.60 2.83
N SER A 8 13.65 2.30 2.99
CA SER A 8 12.57 1.30 2.96
C SER A 8 11.67 1.37 4.20
N SER A 9 12.23 1.68 5.38
CA SER A 9 11.48 1.83 6.64
C SER A 9 10.62 3.09 6.63
N ALA A 10 11.18 4.23 6.20
CA ALA A 10 10.45 5.49 6.07
C ALA A 10 9.34 5.38 5.01
N ALA A 11 9.62 4.80 3.85
CA ALA A 11 8.62 4.59 2.80
C ALA A 11 7.48 3.64 3.26
N GLN A 12 7.80 2.56 3.97
CA GLN A 12 6.77 1.67 4.54
C GLN A 12 5.92 2.37 5.60
N TYR A 13 6.52 3.26 6.40
CA TYR A 13 5.80 4.04 7.40
C TYR A 13 4.82 5.03 6.74
N GLU A 14 5.27 5.76 5.71
CA GLU A 14 4.40 6.66 4.93
C GLU A 14 3.24 5.93 4.27
N LEU A 15 3.49 4.76 3.68
CA LEU A 15 2.43 3.92 3.08
C LEU A 15 1.39 3.49 4.12
N ARG A 16 1.81 3.16 5.35
CA ARG A 16 0.89 2.78 6.44
C ARG A 16 0.03 3.96 6.89
N ILE A 17 0.63 5.13 7.09
CA ILE A 17 -0.13 6.35 7.44
C ILE A 17 -1.20 6.61 6.39
N ARG A 18 -0.83 6.52 5.10
CA ARG A 18 -1.76 6.82 4.01
C ARG A 18 -2.90 5.81 3.90
N ILE A 19 -2.65 4.54 4.20
CA ILE A 19 -3.71 3.53 4.32
C ILE A 19 -4.64 3.86 5.48
N GLU A 20 -4.10 4.27 6.63
CA GLU A 20 -4.89 4.61 7.81
C GLU A 20 -5.76 5.86 7.59
N GLU A 21 -5.26 6.86 6.88
CA GLU A 21 -6.03 8.05 6.49
C GLU A 21 -7.21 7.68 5.57
N ILE A 22 -6.98 6.78 4.61
CA ILE A 22 -8.04 6.29 3.72
C ILE A 22 -9.08 5.50 4.53
N ASP A 23 -8.64 4.62 5.43
CA ASP A 23 -9.53 3.83 6.27
C ASP A 23 -10.41 4.72 7.16
N ARG A 24 -9.82 5.75 7.80
CA ARG A 24 -10.58 6.75 8.57
C ARG A 24 -11.59 7.50 7.72
N THR A 25 -11.24 7.86 6.49
CA THR A 25 -12.15 8.58 5.57
C THR A 25 -13.33 7.72 5.17
N ILE A 26 -13.09 6.43 4.90
CA ILE A 26 -14.14 5.45 4.58
C ILE A 26 -15.02 5.18 5.80
N ASP A 27 -14.43 4.95 6.97
CA ASP A 27 -15.16 4.65 8.21
C ASP A 27 -16.00 5.83 8.70
N ALA A 28 -15.50 7.05 8.53
CA ALA A 28 -16.26 8.28 8.81
C ALA A 28 -17.45 8.48 7.85
N GLY A 29 -17.56 7.68 6.78
CA GLY A 29 -18.67 7.77 5.82
C GLY A 29 -18.69 9.08 5.04
N VAL A 30 -17.54 9.75 4.89
CA VAL A 30 -17.46 11.05 4.23
C VAL A 30 -17.69 10.87 2.73
N THR A 31 -18.82 11.38 2.24
CA THR A 31 -19.21 11.28 0.82
C THR A 31 -18.84 12.54 0.01
N SER A 32 -18.56 13.65 0.69
CA SER A 32 -18.10 14.89 0.07
C SER A 32 -17.36 15.77 1.06
N VAL A 33 -16.37 16.52 0.56
CA VAL A 33 -15.61 17.50 1.33
C VAL A 33 -15.71 18.86 0.64
N THR A 34 -16.08 19.88 1.41
CA THR A 34 -16.14 21.26 0.93
C THR A 34 -14.93 22.03 1.47
N VAL A 35 -14.09 22.54 0.58
CA VAL A 35 -12.95 23.41 0.91
C VAL A 35 -13.10 24.70 0.10
N ASP A 36 -13.04 25.85 0.77
CA ASP A 36 -13.15 27.19 0.15
C ASP A 36 -14.37 27.34 -0.78
N GLY A 37 -15.51 26.80 -0.35
CA GLY A 37 -16.76 26.81 -1.13
C GLY A 37 -16.84 25.80 -2.27
N THR A 38 -15.76 25.07 -2.56
CA THR A 38 -15.73 24.00 -3.57
C THR A 38 -16.02 22.66 -2.93
N THR A 39 -17.13 22.02 -3.33
CA THR A 39 -17.50 20.69 -2.84
C THR A 39 -16.98 19.61 -3.78
N THR A 40 -16.06 18.78 -3.28
CA THR A 40 -15.56 17.61 -3.98
C THR A 40 -16.29 16.38 -3.47
N LYS A 41 -16.90 15.63 -4.38
CA LYS A 41 -17.48 14.31 -4.05
C LYS A 41 -16.36 13.30 -3.90
N ILE A 42 -16.41 12.53 -2.83
CA ILE A 42 -15.44 11.47 -2.57
C ILE A 42 -15.95 10.20 -3.25
N ASP A 43 -15.15 9.68 -4.18
CA ASP A 43 -15.37 8.37 -4.76
C ASP A 43 -14.80 7.30 -3.80
N ILE A 44 -15.69 6.69 -3.03
CA ILE A 44 -15.34 5.63 -2.08
C ILE A 44 -14.72 4.42 -2.79
N GLN A 45 -15.15 4.13 -4.03
CA GLN A 45 -14.61 2.99 -4.78
C GLN A 45 -13.16 3.25 -5.17
N ALA A 46 -12.87 4.46 -5.66
CA ALA A 46 -11.50 4.88 -5.97
C ALA A 46 -10.59 4.81 -4.71
N LEU A 47 -11.10 5.21 -3.54
CA LEU A 47 -10.35 5.11 -2.27
C LEU A 47 -10.04 3.66 -1.89
N LYS A 48 -11.00 2.73 -2.06
CA LYS A 48 -10.79 1.29 -1.82
C LYS A 48 -9.73 0.71 -2.76
N ASP A 49 -9.76 1.10 -4.02
CA ASP A 49 -8.78 0.64 -5.02
C ASP A 49 -7.39 1.19 -4.71
N GLN A 50 -7.30 2.47 -4.33
CA GLN A 50 -6.05 3.08 -3.87
C GLN A 50 -5.49 2.39 -2.62
N ARG A 51 -6.34 2.08 -1.64
CA ARG A 51 -5.95 1.31 -0.44
C ARG A 51 -5.36 -0.04 -0.82
N ARG A 52 -6.01 -0.79 -1.71
CA ARG A 52 -5.55 -2.11 -2.17
C ARG A 52 -4.19 -2.01 -2.85
N TYR A 53 -3.99 -0.99 -3.69
CA TYR A 53 -2.71 -0.74 -4.35
C TYR A 53 -1.58 -0.43 -3.35
N LEU A 54 -1.83 0.42 -2.35
CA LEU A 54 -0.86 0.74 -1.30
C LEU A 54 -0.51 -0.50 -0.45
N GLN A 55 -1.49 -1.35 -0.14
CA GLN A 55 -1.25 -2.62 0.56
C GLN A 55 -0.40 -3.59 -0.25
N GLN A 56 -0.61 -3.66 -1.56
CA GLN A 56 0.22 -4.48 -2.45
C GLN A 56 1.66 -3.98 -2.49
N GLN A 57 1.89 -2.66 -2.53
CA GLN A 57 3.24 -2.09 -2.44
C GLN A 57 3.92 -2.41 -1.11
N LEU A 58 3.17 -2.32 0.00
CA LEU A 58 3.67 -2.69 1.32
C LEU A 58 4.07 -4.18 1.37
N ALA A 59 3.26 -5.06 0.76
CA ALA A 59 3.51 -6.49 0.70
C ALA A 59 4.65 -6.86 -0.27
N ALA A 60 4.76 -6.16 -1.40
CA ALA A 60 5.81 -6.39 -2.40
C ALA A 60 7.19 -5.94 -1.92
N GLY A 61 7.26 -4.87 -1.10
CA GLY A 61 8.49 -4.46 -0.42
C GLY A 61 8.96 -5.45 0.66
N SER A 62 8.07 -6.34 1.12
CA SER A 62 8.37 -7.43 2.05
C SER A 62 8.70 -8.68 1.23
N GLY A 63 9.95 -8.75 0.75
CA GLY A 63 10.42 -9.72 -0.25
C GLY A 63 9.96 -11.17 -0.04
N ARG A 64 8.84 -11.55 -0.67
CA ARG A 64 8.54 -12.94 -0.97
C ARG A 64 9.42 -13.38 -2.13
N ARG A 65 10.64 -13.77 -1.81
CA ARG A 65 11.50 -14.51 -2.74
C ARG A 65 10.79 -15.82 -3.09
N PRO A 66 10.53 -16.13 -4.38
CA PRO A 66 10.05 -17.45 -4.75
C PRO A 66 11.10 -18.48 -4.32
N LEU A 67 10.71 -19.39 -3.42
CA LEU A 67 11.51 -20.57 -3.07
C LEU A 67 11.47 -21.53 -4.26
N PHE A 68 12.30 -21.28 -5.27
CA PHE A 68 12.52 -22.25 -6.33
C PHE A 68 13.30 -23.44 -5.74
N THR A 69 12.59 -24.45 -5.25
CA THR A 69 13.18 -25.75 -4.93
C THR A 69 13.48 -26.47 -6.24
N ARG A 70 14.75 -26.44 -6.67
CA ARG A 70 15.23 -27.22 -7.81
C ARG A 70 15.29 -28.70 -7.40
N ILE A 71 14.21 -29.45 -7.61
CA ILE A 71 14.25 -30.91 -7.54
C ILE A 71 14.88 -31.41 -8.85
N LYS A 72 16.14 -31.86 -8.79
CA LYS A 72 16.71 -32.70 -9.84
C LYS A 72 16.35 -34.15 -9.51
N THR A 73 15.32 -34.69 -10.15
CA THR A 73 15.18 -36.13 -10.30
C THR A 73 15.58 -36.49 -11.73
N SER A 74 16.83 -36.89 -11.93
CA SER A 74 17.17 -37.75 -13.07
C SER A 74 17.41 -39.15 -12.50
N GLY A 75 16.36 -39.96 -12.54
CA GLY A 75 16.54 -41.40 -12.68
C GLY A 75 16.79 -41.70 -14.15
N ALA A 76 17.87 -42.41 -14.42
CA ALA A 76 18.10 -43.31 -15.55
C ALA A 76 19.40 -44.06 -15.28
#